data_AF-A0A9D3M3P4-F1
#
_entry.id   AF-A0A9D3M3P4-F1
#
_cell.length_a   1.000
_cell.length_b   1.000
_cell.length_c   1.000
_cell.angle_alpha   90.00
_cell.angle_beta   90.00
_cell.angle_gamma   90.00
#
_symmetry.space_group_name_H-M   'P 1'
#
loop_
_entity.id
_entity.type
_entity.pdbx_description
1 polymer ?
#
loop_
_entity_poly.entity_id
_entity_poly.type
_entity_poly.pdbx_seq_one_letter_code
_entity_poly.pdbx_strand_id
1 'polypeptide(L)'
;MATLRALRKFCQNSHQVCRLHLSASRQEAVVISGRKLARQIREEARADVEHQPLLRAEQDPRAADVGISSETILKPSCISEDELLELIHKLNTDHRVDGLLVQLPLPEHIDERRVCNAVSPGKDVDGFHVVNVGRMCLDQSTMLPATPWGVWEIIKRTGIPTLGKNVLVAGRSKNVGMPIAMLLHTDGRHERPGGDATVTISHRYTPKEQLRQHTKIADIIVAAAGIPNLITADMIKEGAAVIDVGINRVQDPVTGKDRLVGDVDFEGVRQKASFITPVPGGGANDRGHADEEHHQGGEEHPDRPRANPIGFQVIFLDEMYLFPNVLPGGDETFTA
;
A
#
# COMPACT_ATOMS: atom_id res chain seq x y z
N MET A 1 30.73 -10.31 49.67
CA MET A 1 29.53 -11.17 49.78
C MET A 1 28.23 -10.35 49.65
N ALA A 2 27.95 -9.76 48.48
CA ALA A 2 26.63 -9.13 48.23
C ALA A 2 26.25 -9.04 46.74
N THR A 3 26.84 -9.85 45.86
CA THR A 3 26.62 -9.76 44.40
C THR A 3 26.48 -11.12 43.71
N LEU A 4 26.08 -12.15 44.47
CA LEU A 4 25.89 -13.52 43.97
C LEU A 4 24.57 -14.19 44.43
N ARG A 5 23.60 -13.39 44.92
CA ARG A 5 22.26 -13.89 45.33
C ARG A 5 21.09 -13.39 44.46
N ALA A 6 21.32 -12.50 43.48
CA ALA A 6 20.26 -12.02 42.58
C ALA A 6 20.07 -12.91 41.33
N LEU A 7 21.07 -13.69 40.93
CA LEU A 7 21.04 -14.51 39.70
C LEU A 7 20.52 -15.95 39.89
N ARG A 8 20.00 -16.30 41.06
CA ARG A 8 19.42 -17.63 41.34
C ARG A 8 17.90 -17.65 41.53
N LYS A 9 17.23 -16.50 41.41
CA LYS A 9 15.77 -16.41 41.53
C LYS A 9 15.01 -16.30 40.19
N PHE A 10 15.72 -16.27 39.06
CA PHE A 10 15.11 -16.20 37.73
C PHE A 10 14.99 -17.54 36.99
N CYS A 11 15.49 -18.64 37.57
CA CYS A 11 15.51 -19.96 36.92
C CYS A 11 14.55 -21.01 37.52
N GLN A 12 13.53 -20.62 38.30
CA GLN A 12 12.63 -21.60 38.93
C GLN A 12 11.12 -21.31 38.82
N ASN A 13 10.67 -20.54 37.81
CA ASN A 13 9.23 -20.38 37.54
C ASN A 13 8.85 -20.51 36.07
N SER A 14 9.57 -21.36 35.32
CA SER A 14 9.31 -21.60 33.90
C SER A 14 8.73 -22.99 33.65
N HIS A 15 7.74 -23.42 34.44
CA HIS A 15 6.89 -24.57 34.10
C HIS A 15 5.53 -24.41 34.78
N GLN A 16 4.74 -23.46 34.30
CA GLN A 16 3.29 -23.57 34.37
C GLN A 16 2.78 -23.44 32.95
N VAL A 17 2.69 -24.60 32.27
CA VAL A 17 1.92 -24.75 31.04
C VAL A 17 0.47 -24.52 31.44
N CYS A 18 0.04 -23.26 31.37
CA CYS A 18 -1.36 -22.92 31.49
C CYS A 18 -2.03 -23.53 30.25
N ARG A 19 -2.69 -24.68 30.43
CA ARG A 19 -3.63 -25.22 29.44
C ARG A 19 -4.68 -24.15 29.23
N LEU A 20 -4.50 -23.35 28.18
CA LEU A 20 -5.53 -22.44 27.69
C LEU A 20 -6.72 -23.33 27.37
N HIS A 21 -7.75 -23.23 28.21
CA HIS A 21 -9.09 -23.57 27.81
C HIS A 21 -9.36 -22.75 26.54
N LEU A 22 -9.35 -23.39 25.38
CA LEU A 22 -9.95 -22.86 24.17
C LEU A 22 -11.46 -22.84 24.39
N SER A 23 -11.93 -21.90 25.21
CA SER A 23 -13.30 -21.42 25.09
C SER A 23 -13.35 -20.73 23.74
N ALA A 24 -14.05 -21.34 22.79
CA ALA A 24 -14.37 -20.76 21.50
C ALA A 24 -15.30 -19.55 21.69
N SER A 25 -14.79 -18.45 22.25
CA SER A 25 -15.41 -17.15 22.05
C SER A 25 -14.97 -16.71 20.67
N ARG A 26 -15.90 -16.79 19.70
CA ARG A 26 -15.74 -16.08 18.41
C ARG A 26 -15.50 -14.60 18.73
N GLN A 27 -14.24 -14.18 18.75
CA GLN A 27 -13.93 -12.76 18.71
C GLN A 27 -14.11 -12.34 17.25
N GLU A 28 -14.96 -11.34 17.02
CA GLU A 28 -15.05 -10.66 15.73
C GLU A 28 -13.65 -10.21 15.26
N ALA A 29 -13.45 -10.14 13.95
CA ALA A 29 -12.18 -9.71 13.38
C ALA A 29 -11.71 -8.37 13.96
N VAL A 30 -10.40 -8.26 14.19
CA VAL A 30 -9.77 -6.97 14.48
C VAL A 30 -9.85 -6.11 13.23
N VAL A 31 -10.58 -5.00 13.31
CA VAL A 31 -10.70 -4.04 12.21
C VAL A 31 -9.46 -3.15 12.19
N ILE A 32 -8.65 -3.29 11.14
CA ILE A 32 -7.44 -2.50 10.93
C ILE A 32 -7.81 -1.17 10.30
N SER A 33 -7.66 -0.07 11.04
CA SER A 33 -7.89 1.27 10.53
C SER A 33 -6.66 1.77 9.76
N GLY A 34 -6.75 1.76 8.43
CA GLY A 34 -5.73 2.34 7.55
C GLY A 34 -5.49 3.83 7.83
N ARG A 35 -6.55 4.58 8.19
CA ARG A 35 -6.43 5.99 8.59
C ARG A 35 -5.57 6.19 9.84
N LYS A 36 -5.74 5.35 10.87
CA LYS A 36 -4.94 5.44 12.10
C LYS A 36 -3.47 5.12 11.83
N LEU A 37 -3.20 4.08 11.06
CA LEU A 37 -1.84 3.72 10.65
C LEU A 37 -1.18 4.82 9.82
N ALA A 38 -1.89 5.37 8.83
CA ALA A 38 -1.37 6.46 8.01
C ALA A 38 -1.06 7.72 8.84
N ARG A 39 -1.89 8.04 9.85
CA ARG A 39 -1.61 9.15 10.77
C ARG A 39 -0.33 8.89 11.57
N GLN A 40 -0.16 7.68 12.11
CA GLN A 40 1.06 7.31 12.84
C GLN A 40 2.30 7.43 11.95
N ILE A 41 2.24 6.93 10.71
CA ILE A 41 3.36 7.04 9.75
C ILE A 41 3.68 8.51 9.43
N ARG A 42 2.67 9.36 9.27
CA ARG A 42 2.89 10.80 9.06
C ARG A 42 3.54 11.48 10.26
N GLU A 43 3.15 11.12 11.48
CA GLU A 43 3.76 11.65 12.71
C GLU A 43 5.24 11.25 12.82
N GLU A 44 5.57 10.00 12.48
CA GLU A 44 6.95 9.50 12.41
C GLU A 44 7.74 10.24 11.32
N ALA A 45 7.21 10.30 10.09
CA ALA A 45 7.88 10.97 8.97
C ALA A 45 8.11 12.47 9.21
N ARG A 46 7.15 13.15 9.86
CA ARG A 46 7.30 14.57 10.21
C ARG A 46 8.45 14.82 11.19
N ALA A 47 8.78 13.84 12.04
CA ALA A 47 9.91 13.96 12.95
C ALA A 47 11.27 13.86 12.22
N ASP A 48 11.30 13.19 11.08
CA ASP A 48 12.51 12.98 10.27
C ASP A 48 12.76 14.11 9.25
N VAL A 49 11.72 14.89 8.90
CA VAL A 49 11.84 16.02 7.97
C VAL A 49 12.26 17.29 8.74
N GLU A 50 13.47 17.78 8.48
CA GLU A 50 13.89 19.10 8.95
C GLU A 50 12.95 20.18 8.39
N HIS A 51 12.50 21.11 9.25
CA HIS A 51 11.52 22.13 8.87
C HIS A 51 12.02 23.02 7.72
N GLN A 52 11.43 22.82 6.54
CA GLN A 52 11.60 23.71 5.40
C GLN A 52 10.48 24.75 5.37
N PRO A 53 10.79 26.01 5.04
CA PRO A 53 9.77 27.01 4.80
C PRO A 53 8.92 26.60 3.59
N LEU A 54 7.61 26.42 3.80
CA LEU A 54 6.60 26.21 2.77
C LEU A 54 6.53 27.45 1.86
N LEU A 55 7.25 27.43 0.74
CA LEU A 55 7.43 28.61 -0.13
C LEU A 55 6.55 28.61 -1.40
N ARG A 56 5.70 27.58 -1.64
CA ARG A 56 4.95 27.46 -2.91
C ARG A 56 3.43 27.39 -2.72
N ALA A 57 2.70 27.94 -3.69
CA ALA A 57 1.27 28.25 -3.61
C ALA A 57 0.31 27.06 -3.87
N GLU A 58 0.76 26.00 -4.53
CA GLU A 58 -0.05 24.82 -4.86
C GLU A 58 0.56 23.54 -4.25
N GLN A 59 0.36 23.40 -2.93
CA GLN A 59 0.88 22.30 -2.11
C GLN A 59 -0.15 21.18 -1.99
N ASP A 60 0.30 19.93 -2.07
CA ASP A 60 -0.50 18.80 -1.62
C ASP A 60 -0.61 18.83 -0.09
N PRO A 61 -1.82 18.74 0.47
CA PRO A 61 -2.02 18.86 1.92
C PRO A 61 -1.31 17.76 2.71
N ARG A 62 -1.17 16.55 2.15
CA ARG A 62 -0.50 15.44 2.84
C ARG A 62 1.01 15.62 2.87
N ALA A 63 1.59 16.21 1.82
CA ALA A 63 3.00 16.60 1.80
C ALA A 63 3.26 17.73 2.82
N ALA A 64 2.39 18.75 2.83
CA ALA A 64 2.50 19.86 3.77
C ALA A 64 2.39 19.40 5.25
N ASP A 65 1.51 18.44 5.54
CA ASP A 65 1.32 17.87 6.88
C ASP A 65 2.61 17.27 7.47
N VAL A 66 3.50 16.75 6.62
CA VAL A 66 4.79 16.16 7.02
C VAL A 66 5.98 17.09 6.80
N GLY A 67 5.73 18.35 6.40
CA GLY A 67 6.79 19.35 6.19
C GLY A 67 7.52 19.24 4.85
N ILE A 68 6.97 18.48 3.89
CA ILE A 68 7.55 18.30 2.56
C ILE A 68 7.00 19.38 1.63
N SER A 69 7.88 20.02 0.85
CA SER A 69 7.47 20.94 -0.20
C SER A 69 7.05 20.17 -1.45
N SER A 70 5.93 20.58 -2.05
CA SER A 70 5.39 20.03 -3.28
C SER A 70 4.89 21.11 -4.23
N GLU A 71 4.77 20.77 -5.50
CA GLU A 71 4.16 21.60 -6.53
C GLU A 71 3.27 20.71 -7.40
N THR A 72 2.01 21.08 -7.56
CA THR A 72 1.13 20.42 -8.52
C THR A 72 1.26 21.12 -9.88
N ILE A 73 1.64 20.39 -10.93
CA ILE A 73 1.63 20.91 -12.30
C ILE A 73 0.41 20.32 -13.02
N LEU A 74 -0.54 21.17 -13.40
CA LEU A 74 -1.72 20.72 -14.14
C LEU A 74 -1.49 20.88 -15.65
N LYS A 75 -1.79 19.83 -16.41
CA LYS A 75 -1.78 19.86 -17.88
C LYS A 75 -3.15 19.52 -18.46
N PRO A 76 -3.53 20.16 -19.57
CA PRO A 76 -4.78 19.83 -20.23
C PRO A 76 -4.71 18.38 -20.73
N SER A 77 -5.86 17.73 -20.76
CA SER A 77 -5.98 16.35 -21.23
C SER A 77 -5.60 16.15 -22.69
N CYS A 78 -5.47 17.24 -23.48
CA CYS A 78 -5.05 17.20 -24.87
C CYS A 78 -3.54 17.35 -25.07
N ILE A 79 -2.75 17.44 -23.99
CA ILE A 79 -1.28 17.48 -24.08
C ILE A 79 -0.76 16.29 -24.89
N SER A 80 0.23 16.53 -25.75
CA SER A 80 0.88 15.46 -26.49
C SER A 80 1.81 14.63 -25.59
N GLU A 81 2.05 13.38 -25.97
CA GLU A 81 3.01 12.53 -25.25
C GLU A 81 4.42 13.14 -25.26
N ASP A 82 4.87 13.73 -26.37
CA ASP A 82 6.21 14.32 -26.47
C ASP A 82 6.36 15.55 -25.56
N GLU A 83 5.36 16.45 -25.51
CA GLU A 83 5.37 17.59 -24.57
C GLU A 83 5.43 17.14 -23.11
N LEU A 84 4.75 16.04 -22.79
CA LEU A 84 4.79 15.43 -21.48
C LEU A 84 6.18 14.85 -21.15
N LEU A 85 6.77 14.09 -22.08
CA LEU A 85 8.11 13.53 -21.89
C LEU A 85 9.18 14.61 -21.74
N GLU A 86 9.05 15.73 -22.47
CA GLU A 86 9.94 16.89 -22.31
C GLU A 86 9.82 17.53 -20.93
N LEU A 87 8.60 17.65 -20.39
CA LEU A 87 8.39 18.13 -19.02
C LEU A 87 9.06 17.21 -18.00
N ILE A 88 8.86 15.90 -18.12
CA ILE A 88 9.49 14.92 -17.22
C ILE A 88 11.02 15.00 -17.32
N HIS A 89 11.57 15.16 -18.52
CA HIS A 89 13.01 15.33 -18.72
C HIS A 89 13.55 16.58 -18.02
N LYS A 90 12.85 17.71 -18.11
CA LYS A 90 13.21 18.95 -17.39
C LYS A 90 13.21 18.73 -15.87
N LEU A 91 12.21 18.06 -15.34
CA LEU A 91 12.10 17.80 -13.90
C LEU A 91 13.13 16.76 -13.40
N ASN A 92 13.46 15.76 -14.21
CA ASN A 92 14.53 14.82 -13.90
C ASN A 92 15.90 15.50 -13.76
N THR A 93 16.15 16.55 -14.56
CA THR A 93 17.42 17.27 -14.57
C THR A 93 17.48 18.42 -13.56
N ASP A 94 16.34 18.82 -12.98
CA ASP A 94 16.30 19.83 -11.91
C ASP A 94 16.76 19.22 -10.58
N HIS A 95 17.92 19.64 -10.08
CA HIS A 95 18.50 19.17 -8.81
C HIS A 95 17.66 19.54 -7.58
N ARG A 96 16.71 20.48 -7.71
CA ARG A 96 15.81 20.86 -6.62
C ARG A 96 14.67 19.86 -6.44
N VAL A 97 14.43 19.00 -7.44
CA VAL A 97 13.34 18.03 -7.45
C VAL A 97 13.87 16.67 -7.02
N ASP A 98 13.30 16.11 -5.96
CA ASP A 98 13.73 14.85 -5.37
C ASP A 98 12.80 13.70 -5.74
N GLY A 99 11.54 14.03 -6.00
CA GLY A 99 10.52 13.05 -6.35
C GLY A 99 9.56 13.54 -7.42
N LEU A 100 9.11 12.61 -8.24
CA LEU A 100 8.12 12.81 -9.29
C LEU A 100 7.02 11.77 -9.19
N LEU A 101 5.79 12.27 -9.09
CA LEU A 101 4.56 11.50 -9.10
C LEU A 101 3.76 11.91 -10.34
N VAL A 102 3.37 10.92 -11.14
CA VAL A 102 2.52 11.12 -12.32
C VAL A 102 1.15 10.52 -12.03
N GLN A 103 0.12 11.36 -11.92
CA GLN A 103 -1.21 10.87 -11.58
C GLN A 103 -1.78 10.01 -12.72
N LEU A 104 -2.11 8.77 -12.39
CA LEU A 104 -2.78 7.82 -13.28
C LEU A 104 -4.29 7.78 -13.01
N PRO A 105 -5.13 7.40 -14.00
CA PRO A 105 -4.77 7.03 -15.37
C PRO A 105 -4.45 8.24 -16.26
N LEU A 106 -3.65 8.02 -17.31
CA LEU A 106 -3.40 9.03 -18.35
C LEU A 106 -4.49 9.00 -19.44
N PRO A 107 -4.63 10.08 -20.23
CA PRO A 107 -5.46 10.07 -21.43
C PRO A 107 -5.10 8.91 -22.38
N GLU A 108 -6.11 8.35 -23.06
CA GLU A 108 -5.97 7.13 -23.87
C GLU A 108 -4.92 7.24 -25.00
N HIS A 109 -4.61 8.45 -25.47
CA HIS A 109 -3.61 8.69 -26.51
C HIS A 109 -2.17 8.72 -26.01
N ILE A 110 -1.94 8.55 -24.70
CA ILE A 110 -0.61 8.56 -24.07
C ILE A 110 -0.30 7.16 -23.52
N ASP A 111 0.89 6.65 -23.82
CA ASP A 111 1.40 5.40 -23.26
C ASP A 111 1.89 5.62 -21.81
N GLU A 112 1.07 5.17 -20.86
CA GLU A 112 1.39 5.19 -19.43
C GLU A 112 2.74 4.57 -19.10
N ARG A 113 3.14 3.49 -19.78
CA ARG A 113 4.42 2.81 -19.50
C ARG A 113 5.59 3.62 -20.02
N ARG A 114 5.45 4.25 -21.17
CA ARG A 114 6.48 5.15 -21.69
C ARG A 114 6.68 6.34 -20.76
N VAL A 115 5.58 6.90 -20.24
CA VAL A 115 5.61 8.00 -19.26
C VAL A 115 6.22 7.58 -17.92
N CYS A 116 5.79 6.46 -17.33
CA CYS A 116 6.36 5.96 -16.08
C CYS A 116 7.88 5.67 -16.20
N ASN A 117 8.31 5.12 -17.34
CA ASN A 117 9.72 4.84 -17.59
C ASN A 117 10.55 6.09 -17.97
N ALA A 118 9.91 7.23 -18.21
CA ALA A 118 10.61 8.49 -18.42
C ALA A 118 11.03 9.15 -17.11
N VAL A 119 10.34 8.85 -16.00
CA VAL A 119 10.73 9.31 -14.65
C VAL A 119 12.03 8.62 -14.24
N SER A 120 13.04 9.38 -13.81
CA SER A 120 14.30 8.76 -13.40
C SER A 120 14.10 7.80 -12.21
N PRO A 121 14.76 6.62 -12.19
CA PRO A 121 14.55 5.64 -11.10
C PRO A 121 14.77 6.21 -9.69
N GLY A 122 15.71 7.16 -9.56
CA GLY A 122 16.01 7.82 -8.29
C GLY A 122 14.98 8.85 -7.84
N LYS A 123 14.09 9.31 -8.73
CA LYS A 123 12.99 10.25 -8.42
C LYS A 123 11.61 9.61 -8.54
N ASP A 124 11.52 8.33 -8.86
CA ASP A 124 10.26 7.59 -9.05
C ASP A 124 9.61 7.22 -7.71
N VAL A 125 8.97 8.20 -7.08
CA VAL A 125 8.31 8.02 -5.76
C VAL A 125 7.06 7.13 -5.84
N ASP A 126 6.51 6.93 -7.03
CA ASP A 126 5.43 5.97 -7.29
C ASP A 126 5.92 4.54 -7.46
N GLY A 127 7.24 4.32 -7.63
CA GLY A 127 7.84 3.00 -7.82
C GLY A 127 7.41 2.29 -9.11
N PHE A 128 7.00 3.02 -10.15
CA PHE A 128 6.48 2.44 -11.40
C PHE A 128 7.53 2.26 -12.49
N HIS A 129 8.72 2.84 -12.33
CA HIS A 129 9.80 2.69 -13.29
C HIS A 129 10.27 1.23 -13.35
N VAL A 130 10.49 0.71 -14.56
CA VAL A 130 10.83 -0.71 -14.78
C VAL A 130 12.08 -1.16 -14.00
N VAL A 131 13.08 -0.29 -13.84
CA VAL A 131 14.27 -0.57 -13.02
C VAL A 131 13.90 -0.77 -11.55
N ASN A 132 12.99 0.04 -11.00
CA ASN A 132 12.58 -0.08 -9.61
C ASN A 132 11.73 -1.33 -9.39
N VAL A 133 10.80 -1.61 -10.30
CA VAL A 133 10.05 -2.87 -10.30
C VAL A 133 10.99 -4.08 -10.43
N GLY A 134 11.99 -4.01 -11.30
CA GLY A 134 12.98 -5.07 -11.48
C GLY A 134 13.82 -5.31 -10.24
N ARG A 135 14.35 -4.24 -9.62
CA ARG A 135 15.06 -4.29 -8.33
C ARG A 135 14.20 -4.90 -7.23
N MET A 136 12.94 -4.47 -7.14
CA MET A 136 11.98 -5.04 -6.20
C MET A 136 11.84 -6.55 -6.42
N CYS A 137 11.63 -7.01 -7.66
CA CYS A 137 11.52 -8.45 -7.96
C CYS A 137 12.80 -9.26 -7.68
N LEU A 138 13.96 -8.60 -7.62
CA LEU A 138 15.26 -9.20 -7.30
C LEU A 138 15.66 -8.97 -5.84
N ASP A 139 14.71 -8.55 -5.00
CA ASP A 139 14.90 -8.33 -3.57
C ASP A 139 15.97 -7.27 -3.22
N GLN A 140 16.22 -6.35 -4.16
CA GLN A 140 17.15 -5.24 -4.03
C GLN A 140 16.46 -4.00 -3.47
N SER A 141 17.26 -3.12 -2.85
CA SER A 141 16.80 -1.81 -2.38
C SER A 141 16.35 -0.92 -3.55
N THR A 142 15.17 -0.33 -3.41
CA THR A 142 14.52 0.49 -4.44
C THR A 142 13.34 1.27 -3.88
N MET A 143 12.86 2.28 -4.60
CA MET A 143 11.51 2.82 -4.38
C MET A 143 10.48 1.73 -4.68
N LEU A 144 9.54 1.55 -3.76
CA LEU A 144 8.47 0.57 -3.86
C LEU A 144 7.15 1.28 -4.20
N PRO A 145 6.25 0.64 -4.96
CA PRO A 145 5.00 1.29 -5.25
C PRO A 145 4.17 1.51 -3.98
N ALA A 146 3.58 2.71 -3.88
CA ALA A 146 3.00 3.22 -2.63
C ALA A 146 1.92 2.30 -2.04
N THR A 147 1.01 1.77 -2.86
CA THR A 147 -0.05 0.87 -2.41
C THR A 147 0.51 -0.47 -1.89
N PRO A 148 1.37 -1.20 -2.64
CA PRO A 148 2.10 -2.35 -2.11
C PRO A 148 2.83 -2.08 -0.80
N TRP A 149 3.51 -0.94 -0.70
CA TRP A 149 4.21 -0.56 0.52
C TRP A 149 3.24 -0.33 1.68
N GLY A 150 2.09 0.29 1.43
CA GLY A 150 1.02 0.45 2.42
C GLY A 150 0.47 -0.90 2.93
N VAL A 151 0.31 -1.89 2.05
CA VAL A 151 -0.09 -3.25 2.44
C VAL A 151 0.98 -3.90 3.33
N TRP A 152 2.25 -3.75 2.99
CA TRP A 152 3.35 -4.25 3.80
C TRP A 152 3.39 -3.60 5.18
N GLU A 153 3.25 -2.28 5.27
CA GLU A 153 3.21 -1.56 6.54
C GLU A 153 1.99 -1.96 7.39
N ILE A 154 0.83 -2.20 6.78
CA ILE A 154 -0.34 -2.77 7.48
C ILE A 154 0.03 -4.11 8.12
N ILE A 155 0.58 -5.05 7.35
CA ILE A 155 0.95 -6.40 7.83
C ILE A 155 1.98 -6.31 8.96
N LYS A 156 3.05 -5.55 8.75
CA LYS A 156 4.16 -5.39 9.68
C LYS A 156 3.71 -4.78 11.00
N ARG A 157 2.98 -3.66 10.96
CA ARG A 157 2.55 -2.93 12.18
C ARG A 157 1.45 -3.64 12.94
N THR A 158 0.65 -4.48 12.28
CA THR A 158 -0.38 -5.31 12.93
C THR A 158 0.17 -6.63 13.47
N GLY A 159 1.41 -6.99 13.11
CA GLY A 159 2.04 -8.24 13.56
C GLY A 159 1.44 -9.49 12.90
N ILE A 160 0.87 -9.36 11.70
CA ILE A 160 0.36 -10.50 10.94
C ILE A 160 1.57 -11.33 10.45
N PRO A 161 1.70 -12.61 10.84
CA PRO A 161 2.83 -13.42 10.43
C PRO A 161 2.74 -13.76 8.93
N THR A 162 3.85 -13.63 8.20
CA THR A 162 3.94 -13.94 6.76
C THR A 162 4.84 -15.15 6.45
N LEU A 163 5.86 -15.39 7.28
CA LEU A 163 6.84 -16.46 7.07
C LEU A 163 6.17 -17.82 6.89
N GLY A 164 6.38 -18.43 5.71
CA GLY A 164 5.84 -19.73 5.32
C GLY A 164 4.32 -19.78 5.19
N LYS A 165 3.61 -18.64 5.23
CA LYS A 165 2.16 -18.58 5.12
C LYS A 165 1.69 -18.66 3.68
N ASN A 166 0.48 -19.17 3.49
CA ASN A 166 -0.20 -19.13 2.20
C ASN A 166 -0.85 -17.77 2.02
N VAL A 167 -0.47 -17.04 0.98
CA VAL A 167 -1.05 -15.74 0.66
C VAL A 167 -1.75 -15.82 -0.68
N LEU A 168 -2.97 -15.30 -0.75
CA LEU A 168 -3.66 -15.06 -2.02
C LEU A 168 -3.69 -13.56 -2.30
N VAL A 169 -3.20 -13.16 -3.47
CA VAL A 169 -3.41 -11.82 -4.01
C VAL A 169 -4.43 -11.89 -5.14
N ALA A 170 -5.63 -11.38 -4.90
CA ALA A 170 -6.70 -11.31 -5.90
C ALA A 170 -6.58 -9.99 -6.67
N GLY A 171 -5.78 -9.98 -7.71
CA GLY A 171 -5.43 -8.79 -8.49
C GLY A 171 -4.05 -8.95 -9.13
N ARG A 172 -3.91 -8.54 -10.39
CA ARG A 172 -2.65 -8.68 -11.14
C ARG A 172 -2.23 -7.41 -11.88
N SER A 173 -2.76 -6.26 -11.46
CA SER A 173 -2.33 -4.98 -12.03
C SER A 173 -0.83 -4.79 -11.79
N LYS A 174 -0.17 -4.13 -12.73
CA LYS A 174 1.28 -3.98 -12.71
C LYS A 174 1.78 -3.02 -11.63
N ASN A 175 0.90 -2.15 -11.12
CA ASN A 175 1.22 -1.14 -10.13
C ASN A 175 0.78 -1.54 -8.71
N VAL A 176 -0.16 -2.49 -8.57
CA VAL A 176 -0.74 -2.87 -7.26
C VAL A 176 -0.62 -4.37 -7.02
N GLY A 177 -1.41 -5.19 -7.71
CA GLY A 177 -1.52 -6.62 -7.38
C GLY A 177 -0.23 -7.41 -7.59
N MET A 178 0.45 -7.21 -8.72
CA MET A 178 1.72 -7.90 -9.00
C MET A 178 2.84 -7.47 -8.02
N PRO A 179 3.08 -6.17 -7.76
CA PRO A 179 4.05 -5.76 -6.74
C PRO A 179 3.73 -6.24 -5.31
N ILE A 180 2.45 -6.26 -4.89
CA ILE A 180 2.06 -6.85 -3.59
C ILE A 180 2.49 -8.31 -3.53
N ALA A 181 2.20 -9.08 -4.59
CA ALA A 181 2.55 -10.48 -4.64
C ALA A 181 4.06 -10.72 -4.55
N MET A 182 4.86 -9.90 -5.23
CA MET A 182 6.33 -9.99 -5.17
C MET A 182 6.85 -9.60 -3.79
N LEU A 183 6.38 -8.49 -3.21
CA LEU A 183 6.80 -8.02 -1.89
C LEU A 183 6.55 -9.05 -0.78
N LEU A 184 5.42 -9.76 -0.84
CA LEU A 184 5.08 -10.82 0.11
C LEU A 184 5.81 -12.13 -0.16
N HIS A 185 6.25 -12.36 -1.39
CA HIS A 185 7.01 -13.55 -1.77
C HIS A 185 8.50 -13.46 -1.38
N THR A 186 9.11 -12.29 -1.54
CA THR A 186 10.53 -11.99 -1.31
C THR A 186 11.09 -12.59 -0.03
N ASP A 187 12.35 -13.05 -0.10
CA ASP A 187 13.14 -13.49 1.04
C ASP A 187 13.43 -12.32 1.99
N GLY A 188 13.04 -12.48 3.25
CA GLY A 188 13.20 -11.47 4.30
C GLY A 188 14.65 -11.22 4.76
N ARG A 189 15.63 -11.97 4.24
CA ARG A 189 17.06 -11.84 4.56
C ARG A 189 17.86 -10.99 3.59
N HIS A 190 17.25 -10.52 2.50
CA HIS A 190 17.91 -9.66 1.51
C HIS A 190 17.92 -8.18 1.94
N GLU A 191 18.30 -7.29 1.02
CA GLU A 191 18.50 -5.85 1.27
C GLU A 191 17.24 -5.15 1.82
N ARG A 192 16.07 -5.74 1.61
CA ARG A 192 14.78 -5.22 2.06
C ARG A 192 13.98 -6.28 2.82
N PRO A 193 13.11 -5.88 3.75
CA PRO A 193 12.20 -6.81 4.39
C PRO A 193 11.26 -7.45 3.35
N GLY A 194 11.12 -8.76 3.46
CA GLY A 194 10.31 -9.63 2.62
C GLY A 194 9.30 -10.43 3.43
N GLY A 195 8.28 -10.97 2.76
CA GLY A 195 7.23 -11.73 3.44
C GLY A 195 7.55 -13.20 3.65
N ASP A 196 8.51 -13.79 2.92
CA ASP A 196 8.81 -15.23 2.94
C ASP A 196 7.55 -16.11 2.78
N ALA A 197 6.57 -15.64 2.02
CA ALA A 197 5.27 -16.30 1.88
C ALA A 197 5.18 -17.14 0.60
N THR A 198 4.34 -18.18 0.65
CA THR A 198 3.88 -18.88 -0.55
C THR A 198 2.73 -18.11 -1.16
N VAL A 199 2.98 -17.41 -2.28
CA VAL A 199 1.99 -16.50 -2.88
C VAL A 199 1.29 -17.13 -4.08
N THR A 200 -0.04 -17.13 -4.06
CA THR A 200 -0.90 -17.41 -5.22
C THR A 200 -1.47 -16.10 -5.75
N ILE A 201 -1.42 -15.90 -7.06
CA ILE A 201 -2.00 -14.72 -7.72
C ILE A 201 -3.27 -15.16 -8.46
N SER A 202 -4.39 -14.50 -8.18
CA SER A 202 -5.63 -14.65 -8.94
C SER A 202 -6.05 -13.32 -9.56
N HIS A 203 -7.11 -13.33 -10.37
CA HIS A 203 -7.58 -12.14 -11.06
C HIS A 203 -9.07 -12.25 -11.37
N ARG A 204 -9.68 -11.17 -11.89
CA ARG A 204 -11.11 -11.13 -12.23
C ARG A 204 -11.65 -12.25 -13.11
N TYR A 205 -10.79 -12.87 -13.94
CA TYR A 205 -11.16 -14.01 -14.79
C TYR A 205 -10.87 -15.38 -14.18
N THR A 206 -10.36 -15.46 -12.95
CA THR A 206 -10.16 -16.74 -12.26
C THR A 206 -11.55 -17.31 -11.96
N PRO A 207 -11.86 -18.56 -12.37
CA PRO A 207 -13.16 -19.16 -12.09
C PRO A 207 -13.48 -19.12 -10.60
N LYS A 208 -14.73 -18.77 -10.24
CA LYS A 208 -15.14 -18.55 -8.84
C LYS A 208 -14.83 -19.75 -7.94
N GLU A 209 -15.03 -20.96 -8.44
CA GLU A 209 -14.73 -22.18 -7.68
C GLU A 209 -13.23 -22.34 -7.42
N GLN A 210 -12.39 -22.04 -8.40
CA GLN A 210 -10.93 -22.06 -8.23
C GLN A 210 -10.48 -20.93 -7.27
N LEU A 211 -11.06 -19.74 -7.37
CA LEU A 211 -10.79 -18.65 -6.44
C LEU A 211 -11.16 -19.04 -5.00
N ARG A 212 -12.29 -19.74 -4.81
CA ARG A 212 -12.72 -20.28 -3.52
C ARG A 212 -11.72 -21.31 -2.97
N GLN A 213 -11.19 -22.20 -3.82
CA GLN A 213 -10.19 -23.19 -3.38
C GLN A 213 -8.91 -22.52 -2.85
N HIS A 214 -8.40 -21.50 -3.55
CA HIS A 214 -7.19 -20.79 -3.13
C HIS A 214 -7.42 -19.91 -1.88
N THR A 215 -8.55 -19.21 -1.80
CA THR A 215 -8.91 -18.41 -0.61
C THR A 215 -9.10 -19.28 0.64
N LYS A 216 -9.61 -20.52 0.49
CA LYS A 216 -9.85 -21.44 1.61
C LYS A 216 -8.61 -21.95 2.32
N ILE A 217 -7.46 -21.93 1.64
CA ILE A 217 -6.18 -22.35 2.22
C ILE A 217 -5.31 -21.17 2.63
N ALA A 218 -5.64 -19.96 2.14
CA ALA A 218 -4.89 -18.74 2.41
C ALA A 218 -4.99 -18.31 3.88
N ASP A 219 -3.84 -18.04 4.48
CA ASP A 219 -3.71 -17.40 5.78
C ASP A 219 -3.90 -15.88 5.67
N ILE A 220 -3.51 -15.29 4.52
CA ILE A 220 -3.68 -13.88 4.20
C ILE A 220 -4.31 -13.75 2.82
N ILE A 221 -5.34 -12.92 2.69
CA ILE A 221 -5.97 -12.57 1.43
C ILE A 221 -5.81 -11.06 1.21
N VAL A 222 -5.20 -10.67 0.08
CA VAL A 222 -5.15 -9.28 -0.36
C VAL A 222 -6.05 -9.12 -1.59
N ALA A 223 -7.11 -8.32 -1.48
CA ALA A 223 -8.08 -8.10 -2.55
C ALA A 223 -7.77 -6.77 -3.26
N ALA A 224 -7.46 -6.84 -4.55
CA ALA A 224 -7.02 -5.73 -5.40
C ALA A 224 -7.45 -5.95 -6.88
N ALA A 225 -8.66 -6.49 -7.08
CA ALA A 225 -9.22 -6.86 -8.36
C ALA A 225 -10.09 -5.76 -8.98
N GLY A 226 -10.60 -4.84 -8.16
CA GLY A 226 -11.56 -3.80 -8.59
C GLY A 226 -12.91 -4.41 -8.95
N ILE A 227 -13.38 -5.34 -8.11
CA ILE A 227 -14.69 -6.00 -8.27
C ILE A 227 -15.39 -6.01 -6.90
N PRO A 228 -16.49 -5.26 -6.74
CA PRO A 228 -17.25 -5.25 -5.50
C PRO A 228 -17.68 -6.65 -5.05
N ASN A 229 -17.46 -6.97 -3.77
CA ASN A 229 -17.86 -8.22 -3.14
C ASN A 229 -17.36 -9.49 -3.87
N LEU A 230 -16.19 -9.42 -4.51
CA LEU A 230 -15.52 -10.58 -5.10
C LEU A 230 -15.18 -11.64 -4.06
N ILE A 231 -14.69 -11.21 -2.90
CA ILE A 231 -14.31 -12.09 -1.78
C ILE A 231 -15.45 -12.12 -0.76
N THR A 232 -16.08 -13.29 -0.62
CA THR A 232 -17.25 -13.49 0.25
C THR A 232 -16.94 -14.40 1.45
N ALA A 233 -17.78 -14.33 2.49
CA ALA A 233 -17.57 -15.06 3.74
C ALA A 233 -17.37 -16.58 3.55
N ASP A 234 -18.06 -17.21 2.61
CA ASP A 234 -17.93 -18.65 2.34
C ASP A 234 -16.55 -19.04 1.80
N MET A 235 -15.76 -18.10 1.30
CA MET A 235 -14.42 -18.30 0.73
C MET A 235 -13.31 -18.25 1.78
N ILE A 236 -13.59 -17.67 2.96
CA ILE A 236 -12.58 -17.38 3.97
C ILE A 236 -12.22 -18.61 4.79
N LYS A 237 -10.92 -18.78 5.05
CA LYS A 237 -10.36 -19.67 6.08
C LYS A 237 -10.56 -19.03 7.45
N GLU A 238 -11.03 -19.81 8.43
CA GLU A 238 -11.22 -19.31 9.79
C GLU A 238 -9.89 -18.76 10.35
N GLY A 239 -9.92 -17.54 10.88
CA GLY A 239 -8.75 -16.86 11.42
C GLY A 239 -7.79 -16.26 10.38
N ALA A 240 -8.14 -16.22 9.09
CA ALA A 240 -7.34 -15.55 8.07
C ALA A 240 -7.31 -14.02 8.26
N ALA A 241 -6.25 -13.37 7.79
CA ALA A 241 -6.19 -11.93 7.64
C ALA A 241 -6.69 -11.51 6.25
N VAL A 242 -7.51 -10.46 6.17
CA VAL A 242 -8.06 -9.96 4.90
C VAL A 242 -7.75 -8.47 4.75
N ILE A 243 -7.03 -8.12 3.68
CA ILE A 243 -6.65 -6.75 3.35
C ILE A 243 -7.33 -6.37 2.03
N ASP A 244 -8.37 -5.56 2.14
CA ASP A 244 -9.09 -4.97 1.01
C ASP A 244 -8.42 -3.68 0.55
N VAL A 245 -7.84 -3.74 -0.65
CA VAL A 245 -7.19 -2.64 -1.37
C VAL A 245 -8.10 -2.10 -2.48
N GLY A 246 -9.14 -2.86 -2.84
CA GLY A 246 -10.08 -2.49 -3.89
C GLY A 246 -10.84 -1.23 -3.51
N ILE A 247 -10.99 -0.32 -4.48
CA ILE A 247 -11.84 0.86 -4.34
C ILE A 247 -12.75 0.88 -5.56
N ASN A 248 -14.04 0.70 -5.32
CA ASN A 248 -15.06 0.69 -6.34
C ASN A 248 -16.12 1.74 -6.03
N ARG A 249 -16.58 2.46 -7.05
CA ARG A 249 -17.69 3.39 -6.93
C ARG A 249 -18.98 2.67 -7.33
N VAL A 250 -19.95 2.64 -6.42
CA VAL A 250 -21.26 2.05 -6.67
C VAL A 250 -22.34 3.06 -6.29
N GLN A 251 -23.42 3.09 -7.05
CA GLN A 251 -24.56 3.93 -6.73
C GLN A 251 -25.38 3.30 -5.59
N ASP A 252 -25.71 4.08 -4.58
CA ASP A 252 -26.63 3.67 -3.54
C ASP A 252 -28.05 3.60 -4.13
N PRO A 253 -28.73 2.43 -4.10
CA PRO A 253 -30.05 2.27 -4.70
C PRO A 253 -31.16 3.04 -3.95
N VAL A 254 -30.93 3.44 -2.69
CA VAL A 254 -31.88 4.19 -1.86
C VAL A 254 -31.63 5.69 -1.99
N THR A 255 -30.39 6.13 -1.87
CA THR A 255 -30.06 7.57 -1.85
C THR A 255 -29.69 8.13 -3.21
N GLY A 256 -29.39 7.27 -4.19
CA GLY A 256 -28.90 7.66 -5.52
C GLY A 256 -27.47 8.20 -5.52
N LYS A 257 -26.84 8.33 -4.34
CA LYS A 257 -25.48 8.87 -4.18
C LYS A 257 -24.44 7.79 -4.43
N ASP A 258 -23.30 8.21 -4.98
CA ASP A 258 -22.15 7.34 -5.07
C ASP A 258 -21.58 7.01 -3.69
N ARG A 259 -21.25 5.74 -3.48
CA ARG A 259 -20.52 5.26 -2.32
C ARG A 259 -19.30 4.45 -2.77
N LEU A 260 -18.23 4.54 -1.98
CA LEU A 260 -17.06 3.70 -2.15
C LEU A 260 -17.25 2.37 -1.42
N VAL A 261 -16.97 1.28 -2.11
CA VAL A 261 -16.98 -0.08 -1.56
C VAL A 261 -15.74 -0.83 -1.99
N GLY A 262 -15.31 -1.77 -1.16
CA GLY A 262 -14.15 -2.61 -1.43
C GLY A 262 -14.48 -3.85 -2.27
N ASP A 263 -13.47 -4.68 -2.49
CA ASP A 263 -13.60 -5.96 -3.17
C ASP A 263 -14.11 -7.08 -2.25
N VAL A 264 -14.21 -6.82 -0.95
CA VAL A 264 -14.57 -7.79 0.09
C VAL A 264 -15.98 -7.50 0.64
N ASP A 265 -16.78 -8.56 0.82
CA ASP A 265 -17.99 -8.52 1.65
C ASP A 265 -17.60 -8.36 3.13
N PHE A 266 -17.38 -7.11 3.54
CA PHE A 266 -16.83 -6.77 4.86
C PHE A 266 -17.64 -7.38 6.01
N GLU A 267 -18.97 -7.29 5.96
CA GLU A 267 -19.86 -7.73 7.04
C GLU A 267 -19.89 -9.26 7.19
N GLY A 268 -19.86 -10.00 6.08
CA GLY A 268 -19.77 -11.45 6.13
C GLY A 268 -18.37 -11.93 6.54
N VAL A 269 -17.32 -11.29 6.02
CA VAL A 269 -15.92 -11.72 6.21
C VAL A 269 -15.41 -11.41 7.62
N ARG A 270 -15.83 -10.29 8.25
CA ARG A 270 -15.42 -9.94 9.62
C ARG A 270 -15.83 -10.96 10.68
N GLN A 271 -16.79 -11.83 10.36
CA GLN A 271 -17.26 -12.88 11.27
C GLN A 271 -16.35 -14.13 11.28
N LYS A 272 -15.40 -14.23 10.34
CA LYS A 272 -14.50 -15.38 10.16
C LYS A 272 -13.02 -15.01 10.21
N ALA A 273 -12.69 -13.83 9.70
CA ALA A 273 -11.32 -13.34 9.67
C ALA A 273 -10.82 -13.02 11.09
N SER A 274 -9.52 -13.13 11.33
CA SER A 274 -8.88 -12.59 12.54
C SER A 274 -8.58 -11.10 12.39
N PHE A 275 -8.30 -10.65 11.17
CA PHE A 275 -8.03 -9.26 10.81
C PHE A 275 -8.76 -8.87 9.53
N ILE A 276 -9.27 -7.65 9.46
CA ILE A 276 -9.92 -7.12 8.25
C ILE A 276 -9.68 -5.62 8.09
N THR A 277 -9.37 -5.15 6.87
CA THR A 277 -9.38 -3.70 6.56
C THR A 277 -10.75 -3.27 6.01
N PRO A 278 -11.29 -2.13 6.47
CA PRO A 278 -12.53 -1.56 5.92
C PRO A 278 -12.25 -0.74 4.65
N VAL A 279 -13.25 -0.61 3.79
CA VAL A 279 -13.26 0.32 2.65
C VAL A 279 -14.53 1.18 2.72
N PRO A 280 -14.40 2.52 2.73
CA PRO A 280 -13.17 3.30 2.81
C PRO A 280 -12.46 3.13 4.17
N GLY A 281 -11.15 3.44 4.25
CA GLY A 281 -10.21 3.04 5.32
C GLY A 281 -10.45 3.50 6.78
N GLY A 282 -11.66 3.94 7.13
CA GLY A 282 -12.11 4.18 8.50
C GLY A 282 -12.90 2.98 9.06
N GLY A 283 -12.83 2.75 10.38
CA GLY A 283 -13.67 1.72 11.02
C GLY A 283 -15.15 2.11 11.00
N ALA A 284 -16.06 1.18 11.35
CA ALA A 284 -17.51 1.43 11.40
C ALA A 284 -17.93 2.62 12.33
N ASN A 285 -17.03 3.03 13.22
CA ASN A 285 -17.19 4.17 14.15
C ASN A 285 -16.55 5.49 13.65
N ASP A 286 -15.81 5.48 12.53
CA ASP A 286 -15.18 6.69 11.95
C ASP A 286 -16.13 7.46 11.00
N ARG A 287 -17.46 7.25 11.15
CA ARG A 287 -18.51 7.90 10.35
C ARG A 287 -18.58 9.43 10.48
N GLY A 288 -17.74 10.03 11.33
CA GLY A 288 -17.73 11.46 11.60
C GLY A 288 -16.82 12.31 10.71
N HIS A 289 -15.92 11.73 9.89
CA HIS A 289 -15.03 12.47 8.98
C HIS A 289 -15.00 11.73 7.62
N ALA A 290 -16.14 11.58 6.99
CA ALA A 290 -16.18 11.32 5.55
C ALA A 290 -15.93 12.67 4.84
N ASP A 291 -14.73 13.22 5.03
CA ASP A 291 -14.35 14.48 4.42
C ASP A 291 -13.91 14.17 2.98
N GLU A 292 -14.83 14.48 2.07
CA GLU A 292 -14.57 15.27 0.87
C GLU A 292 -13.16 15.08 0.28
N GLU A 293 -12.97 14.00 -0.47
CA GLU A 293 -12.07 14.09 -1.61
C GLU A 293 -12.66 15.16 -2.54
N HIS A 294 -12.15 16.39 -2.46
CA HIS A 294 -12.42 17.44 -3.44
C HIS A 294 -11.85 17.02 -4.80
N HIS A 295 -12.55 16.13 -5.49
CA HIS A 295 -12.64 16.21 -6.94
C HIS A 295 -13.76 17.20 -7.24
N GLN A 296 -13.41 18.34 -7.84
CA GLN A 296 -14.38 19.30 -8.37
C GLN A 296 -15.20 18.60 -9.48
N GLY A 297 -16.32 17.99 -9.10
CA GLY A 297 -17.31 17.45 -10.01
C GLY A 297 -18.21 18.57 -10.51
N GLY A 298 -17.97 19.06 -11.72
CA GLY A 298 -18.96 19.85 -12.45
C GLY A 298 -20.13 18.98 -12.91
N GLU A 299 -21.36 19.49 -12.81
CA GLU A 299 -22.63 18.82 -13.16
C GLU A 299 -22.57 18.09 -14.52
N GLU A 300 -23.06 16.84 -14.55
CA GLU A 300 -22.93 15.88 -15.67
C GLU A 300 -24.10 15.97 -16.66
N HIS A 301 -23.80 15.85 -17.97
CA HIS A 301 -24.76 15.71 -19.06
C HIS A 301 -24.35 14.47 -19.89
N PRO A 302 -25.27 13.60 -20.36
CA PRO A 302 -24.95 12.18 -20.58
C PRO A 302 -24.12 11.79 -21.81
N ASP A 303 -23.68 12.72 -22.67
CA ASP A 303 -23.17 12.39 -24.02
C ASP A 303 -21.84 13.06 -24.41
N ARG A 304 -20.89 13.26 -23.49
CA ARG A 304 -19.50 13.61 -23.85
C ARG A 304 -18.45 12.85 -23.03
N PRO A 305 -17.42 12.23 -23.63
CA PRO A 305 -16.27 11.74 -22.89
C PRO A 305 -15.55 12.94 -22.25
N ARG A 306 -15.50 12.98 -20.92
CA ARG A 306 -14.71 13.95 -20.17
C ARG A 306 -13.28 13.46 -20.10
N ALA A 307 -12.38 14.20 -20.72
CA ALA A 307 -10.96 14.00 -20.56
C ALA A 307 -10.53 14.75 -19.29
N ASN A 308 -10.17 14.01 -18.23
CA ASN A 308 -9.69 14.60 -16.99
C ASN A 308 -8.32 15.27 -17.24
N PRO A 309 -8.04 16.46 -16.64
CA PRO A 309 -6.72 17.06 -16.72
C PRO A 309 -5.67 16.12 -16.10
N ILE A 310 -4.46 16.12 -16.66
CA ILE A 310 -3.35 15.33 -16.12
C ILE A 310 -2.77 16.11 -14.94
N GLY A 311 -2.82 15.51 -13.75
CA GLY A 311 -2.14 16.02 -12.56
C GLY A 311 -0.71 15.49 -12.49
N PHE A 312 0.25 16.38 -12.33
CA PHE A 312 1.61 16.06 -11.90
C PHE A 312 1.77 16.54 -10.49
N GLN A 313 2.39 15.74 -9.63
CA GLN A 313 2.86 16.22 -8.35
C GLN A 313 4.39 16.09 -8.32
N VAL A 314 5.05 17.23 -8.14
CA VAL A 314 6.49 17.33 -8.00
C VAL A 314 6.80 17.46 -6.51
N ILE A 315 7.73 16.66 -6.02
CA ILE A 315 8.15 16.64 -4.62
C ILE A 315 9.56 17.22 -4.53
N PHE A 316 9.75 18.15 -3.60
CA PHE A 316 11.01 18.82 -3.29
C PHE A 316 11.37 18.51 -1.83
N LEU A 317 12.55 17.95 -1.63
CA LEU A 317 13.20 17.67 -0.34
C LEU A 317 14.58 18.34 -0.42
N ASP A 318 14.72 19.57 0.09
CA ASP A 318 16.03 20.26 0.08
C ASP A 318 17.15 19.35 0.66
N GLU A 319 18.31 19.33 0.00
CA GLU A 319 19.45 18.44 0.30
C GLU A 319 19.95 18.60 1.73
N MET A 320 19.43 17.84 2.68
CA MET A 320 20.15 17.44 3.90
C MET A 320 19.57 16.13 4.45
N TYR A 321 20.34 15.04 4.28
CA TYR A 321 20.18 13.71 4.86
C TYR A 321 19.02 12.83 4.36
N LEU A 322 19.17 12.27 3.15
CA LEU A 322 18.80 10.87 2.92
C LEU A 322 20.06 10.02 3.11
N PHE A 323 19.98 9.06 4.03
CA PHE A 323 21.02 8.12 4.51
C PHE A 323 21.91 8.61 5.68
N PRO A 324 21.53 8.30 6.93
CA PRO A 324 22.48 7.89 7.95
C PRO A 324 22.50 6.36 8.05
N ASN A 325 23.57 5.77 7.50
CA ASN A 325 24.23 4.54 7.98
C ASN A 325 23.36 3.39 8.56
N VAL A 326 23.22 2.29 7.81
CA VAL A 326 23.54 0.94 8.32
C VAL A 326 24.09 0.08 7.18
N LEU A 327 25.39 0.19 6.92
CA LEU A 327 26.20 -0.91 6.42
C LEU A 327 27.11 -1.37 7.58
N PRO A 328 27.03 -2.64 7.96
CA PRO A 328 28.22 -3.46 8.19
C PRO A 328 28.22 -4.49 7.04
N GLY A 329 29.24 -4.60 6.19
CA GLY A 329 30.63 -4.80 6.58
C GLY A 329 30.85 -6.27 6.93
N GLY A 330 31.20 -7.10 5.95
CA GLY A 330 32.01 -8.32 6.15
C GLY A 330 31.34 -9.66 5.87
N ASP A 331 31.85 -10.31 4.82
CA ASP A 331 32.00 -11.75 4.58
C ASP A 331 30.86 -12.71 4.93
N GLU A 332 30.33 -13.40 3.91
CA GLU A 332 30.49 -14.85 3.81
C GLU A 332 30.07 -15.38 2.42
N THR A 333 30.76 -16.45 2.04
CA THR A 333 30.73 -17.17 0.77
C THR A 333 29.34 -17.62 0.31
N PHE A 334 29.00 -17.30 -0.94
CA PHE A 334 27.89 -17.92 -1.66
C PHE A 334 28.22 -19.38 -2.03
N THR A 335 27.42 -20.32 -1.54
CA THR A 335 27.09 -21.55 -2.27
C THR A 335 25.57 -21.67 -2.33
N ALA A 336 25.11 -22.05 -3.52
CA ALA A 336 23.74 -21.97 -4.05
C ALA A 336 22.61 -22.58 -3.20
#